data_AF-N1RTT8-F1
#
_entry.id   AF-N1RTT8-F1
#
_cell.length_a   1.000
_cell.length_b   1.000
_cell.length_c   1.000
_cell.angle_alpha   90.00
_cell.angle_beta   90.00
_cell.angle_gamma   90.00
#
_symmetry.space_group_name_H-M   'P 1'
#
loop_
_entity.id
_entity.type
_entity.pdbx_description
1 polymer ?
#
loop_
_entity_poly.entity_id
_entity_poly.type
_entity_poly.pdbx_seq_one_letter_code
_entity_poly.pdbx_strand_id
1 'polypeptide(L)'
;CDVVMLAASLTDETYHLFGATQFRQMKPSSVIINMGRGSLIDETALVTALKAGEIAGAGLDVFEVEPLPEQSPLWKLPNVVITPHSTPGMPDRTARSIEIICDNIRRFKNNQPLLNALEQGDIYTKGL
;
A
#
# COMPACT_ATOMS: atom_id res chain seq x y z
N CYS A 1 -10.97 -3.41 -16.12
CA CYS A 1 -10.02 -2.28 -16.27
C CYS A 1 -8.71 -2.79 -16.86
N ASP A 2 -7.91 -1.94 -17.48
CA ASP A 2 -6.58 -2.30 -17.98
C ASP A 2 -5.49 -1.99 -16.94
N VAL A 3 -5.76 -1.04 -16.04
CA VAL A 3 -4.92 -0.72 -14.87
C VAL A 3 -5.82 -0.65 -13.64
N VAL A 4 -5.37 -1.24 -12.54
CA VAL A 4 -5.95 -1.06 -11.20
C VAL A 4 -4.87 -0.52 -10.29
N MET A 5 -5.14 0.57 -9.58
CA MET A 5 -4.17 1.21 -8.69
C MET A 5 -4.73 1.32 -7.27
N LEU A 6 -4.01 0.76 -6.31
CA LEU A 6 -4.34 0.80 -4.90
C LEU A 6 -3.63 1.98 -4.24
N ALA A 7 -4.43 2.91 -3.74
CA ALA A 7 -4.01 4.04 -2.89
C ALA A 7 -4.86 4.12 -1.61
N ALA A 8 -5.50 3.00 -1.23
CA ALA A 8 -6.33 2.92 -0.03
C ALA A 8 -5.47 2.87 1.25
N SER A 9 -6.05 3.32 2.37
CA SER A 9 -5.51 3.06 3.70
C SER A 9 -5.61 1.57 4.02
N LEU A 10 -4.64 1.03 4.77
CA LEU A 10 -4.74 -0.30 5.34
C LEU A 10 -5.53 -0.26 6.65
N THR A 11 -6.70 -0.87 6.64
CA THR A 11 -7.61 -1.06 7.77
C THR A 11 -7.97 -2.54 7.86
N ASP A 12 -8.71 -2.90 8.90
CA ASP A 12 -9.25 -4.26 9.05
C ASP A 12 -10.23 -4.68 7.93
N GLU A 13 -10.80 -3.72 7.20
CA GLU A 13 -11.71 -3.93 6.07
C GLU A 13 -10.97 -4.02 4.73
N THR A 14 -9.84 -3.33 4.60
CA THR A 14 -9.04 -3.31 3.36
C THR A 14 -7.84 -4.26 3.40
N TYR A 15 -7.62 -4.96 4.52
CA TYR A 15 -6.66 -6.06 4.60
C TYR A 15 -6.99 -7.13 3.56
N HIS A 16 -6.01 -7.45 2.72
CA HIS A 16 -6.15 -8.36 1.57
C HIS A 16 -7.34 -8.01 0.66
N LEU A 17 -7.59 -6.71 0.47
CA LEU A 17 -8.59 -6.20 -0.47
C LEU A 17 -8.46 -6.84 -1.86
N PHE A 18 -7.23 -7.15 -2.27
CA PHE A 18 -6.93 -7.96 -3.45
C PHE A 18 -6.34 -9.32 -3.07
N GLY A 19 -7.08 -10.38 -3.38
CA GLY A 19 -6.60 -11.77 -3.34
C GLY A 19 -6.95 -12.51 -4.63
N ALA A 20 -6.88 -13.85 -4.59
CA ALA A 20 -7.04 -14.70 -5.78
C ALA A 20 -8.37 -14.45 -6.54
N THR A 21 -9.46 -14.20 -5.81
CA THR A 21 -10.77 -13.93 -6.42
C THR A 21 -10.76 -12.65 -7.26
N GLN A 22 -10.15 -11.58 -6.75
CA GLN A 22 -10.08 -10.31 -7.46
C GLN A 22 -9.16 -10.41 -8.69
N PHE A 23 -8.02 -11.09 -8.59
CA PHE A 23 -7.13 -11.30 -9.73
C PHE A 23 -7.80 -12.06 -10.88
N ARG A 24 -8.58 -13.10 -10.59
CA ARG A 24 -9.34 -13.84 -11.63
C ARG A 24 -10.43 -13.01 -12.32
N GLN A 25 -10.89 -11.93 -11.69
CA GLN A 25 -11.85 -11.01 -12.28
C GLN A 25 -11.18 -9.92 -13.13
N MET A 26 -9.87 -9.77 -13.02
CA MET A 26 -9.11 -8.84 -13.85
C MET A 26 -8.94 -9.40 -15.26
N LYS A 27 -8.63 -8.51 -16.22
CA LYS A 27 -8.27 -8.95 -17.57
C LYS A 27 -6.86 -9.57 -17.52
N PRO A 28 -6.56 -10.63 -18.31
CA PRO A 28 -5.20 -11.14 -18.45
C PRO A 28 -4.18 -10.07 -18.91
N SER A 29 -4.64 -9.07 -19.66
CA SER A 29 -3.81 -7.95 -20.13
C SER A 29 -3.62 -6.83 -19.09
N SER A 30 -4.24 -6.92 -17.92
CA SER A 30 -4.26 -5.82 -16.96
C SER A 30 -3.07 -5.82 -16.02
N VAL A 31 -2.73 -4.66 -15.48
CA VAL A 31 -1.69 -4.50 -14.46
C VAL A 31 -2.28 -3.99 -13.15
N ILE A 32 -1.69 -4.42 -12.04
CA ILE A 32 -2.00 -3.89 -10.71
C ILE A 32 -0.85 -3.02 -10.20
N ILE A 33 -1.17 -1.88 -9.61
CA ILE A 33 -0.20 -1.00 -8.96
C ILE A 33 -0.58 -0.87 -7.49
N ASN A 34 0.36 -1.05 -6.58
CA ASN A 34 0.13 -0.81 -5.15
C ASN A 34 1.10 0.26 -4.65
N MET A 35 0.54 1.41 -4.25
CA MET A 35 1.24 2.50 -3.56
C MET A 35 0.60 2.84 -2.21
N GLY A 36 -0.22 1.92 -1.69
CA GLY A 36 -0.88 2.04 -0.40
C GLY A 36 -0.05 1.38 0.70
N ARG A 37 -0.37 0.12 1.00
CA ARG A 37 0.39 -0.76 1.92
C ARG A 37 0.44 -2.15 1.33
N GLY A 38 1.48 -2.91 1.64
CA GLY A 38 1.67 -4.25 1.10
C GLY A 38 0.48 -5.17 1.36
N SER A 39 0.02 -5.22 2.61
CA SER A 39 -1.12 -6.06 3.03
C SER A 39 -2.50 -5.61 2.51
N LEU A 40 -2.57 -4.65 1.59
CA LEU A 40 -3.77 -4.49 0.76
C LEU A 40 -3.92 -5.62 -0.27
N ILE A 41 -2.81 -6.29 -0.59
CA ILE A 41 -2.74 -7.43 -1.49
C ILE A 41 -2.27 -8.65 -0.70
N ASP A 42 -2.94 -9.79 -0.87
CA ASP A 42 -2.36 -11.09 -0.52
C ASP A 42 -1.19 -11.37 -1.47
N GLU A 43 0.05 -11.27 -0.96
CA GLU A 43 1.26 -11.38 -1.78
C GLU A 43 1.40 -12.78 -2.40
N THR A 44 0.93 -13.82 -1.72
CA THR A 44 0.94 -15.19 -2.24
C THR A 44 -0.01 -15.33 -3.44
N ALA A 45 -1.19 -14.73 -3.35
CA ALA A 45 -2.14 -14.68 -4.45
C ALA A 45 -1.59 -13.88 -5.64
N LEU A 46 -0.93 -12.74 -5.37
CA LEU A 46 -0.30 -11.91 -6.40
C LEU A 46 0.77 -12.68 -7.17
N VAL A 47 1.70 -13.32 -6.46
CA VAL A 47 2.77 -14.14 -7.07
C VAL A 47 2.18 -15.25 -7.93
N THR A 48 1.10 -15.88 -7.46
CA THR A 48 0.41 -16.94 -8.20
C THR A 48 -0.22 -16.40 -9.49
N ALA A 49 -0.97 -15.31 -9.40
CA ALA A 49 -1.63 -14.67 -10.54
C ALA A 49 -0.64 -14.22 -11.61
N LEU A 50 0.50 -13.63 -11.19
CA LEU A 50 1.55 -13.19 -12.10
C LEU A 50 2.25 -14.35 -12.81
N LYS A 51 2.56 -15.44 -12.08
CA LYS A 51 3.18 -16.64 -12.69
C LYS A 51 2.25 -17.36 -13.64
N ALA A 52 0.95 -17.38 -13.34
CA ALA A 52 -0.07 -18.01 -14.15
C ALA A 52 -0.51 -17.15 -15.36
N GLY A 53 -0.11 -15.88 -15.42
CA GLY A 53 -0.56 -14.95 -16.45
C GLY A 53 -2.04 -14.56 -16.31
N GLU A 54 -2.62 -14.66 -15.10
CA GLU A 54 -3.97 -14.15 -14.81
C GLU A 54 -4.03 -12.63 -14.92
N ILE A 55 -2.90 -11.97 -14.69
CA ILE A 55 -2.67 -10.54 -14.95
C ILE A 55 -1.33 -10.35 -15.65
N ALA A 56 -1.20 -9.24 -16.39
CA ALA A 56 -0.02 -8.97 -17.21
C ALA A 56 1.19 -8.58 -16.36
N GLY A 57 1.01 -7.91 -15.23
CA GLY A 57 2.11 -7.45 -14.40
C GLY A 57 1.71 -6.66 -13.16
N ALA A 58 2.72 -6.28 -12.37
CA ALA A 58 2.54 -5.48 -11.16
C ALA A 58 3.59 -4.36 -11.00
N GLY A 59 3.17 -3.23 -10.44
CA GLY A 59 4.05 -2.15 -9.97
C GLY A 59 3.94 -1.98 -8.45
N LEU A 60 5.04 -2.13 -7.73
CA LEU A 60 5.03 -2.22 -6.26
C LEU A 60 6.11 -1.31 -5.64
N ASP A 61 5.73 -0.53 -4.63
CA ASP A 61 6.68 0.12 -3.72
C ASP A 61 6.50 -0.30 -2.24
N VAL A 62 5.49 -1.14 -1.95
CA VAL A 62 5.13 -1.63 -0.61
C VAL A 62 4.96 -3.14 -0.61
N PHE A 63 5.23 -3.79 0.53
CA PHE A 63 5.23 -5.26 0.67
C PHE A 63 4.64 -5.70 2.01
N GLU A 64 4.17 -6.94 2.13
CA GLU A 64 3.62 -7.41 3.42
C GLU A 64 4.69 -7.44 4.52
N VAL A 65 5.92 -7.77 4.14
CA VAL A 65 7.09 -7.70 5.00
C VAL A 65 8.05 -6.68 4.43
N GLU A 66 8.37 -5.66 5.22
CA GLU A 66 9.29 -4.59 4.83
C GLU A 66 10.53 -4.56 5.75
N PRO A 67 11.75 -4.52 5.18
CA PRO A 67 12.08 -4.54 3.75
C PRO A 67 11.74 -5.88 3.07
N LEU A 68 11.49 -5.85 1.75
CA LEU A 68 11.18 -7.05 0.98
C LEU A 68 12.31 -8.09 1.15
N PRO A 69 12.02 -9.30 1.68
CA PRO A 69 13.06 -10.29 1.91
C PRO A 69 13.80 -10.69 0.62
N GLU A 70 15.11 -10.95 0.70
CA GLU A 70 15.95 -11.32 -0.45
C GLU A 70 15.45 -12.59 -1.18
N GLN A 71 14.83 -13.50 -0.42
CA GLN A 71 14.24 -14.73 -0.92
C GLN A 71 12.87 -14.55 -1.59
N SER A 72 12.30 -13.34 -1.59
CA SER A 72 10.97 -13.12 -2.17
C SER A 72 10.95 -13.49 -3.66
N PRO A 73 9.93 -14.23 -4.12
CA PRO A 73 9.77 -14.56 -5.53
C PRO A 73 9.55 -13.32 -6.41
N LEU A 74 9.05 -12.21 -5.84
CA LEU A 74 8.77 -10.96 -6.58
C LEU A 74 10.02 -10.41 -7.27
N TRP A 75 11.21 -10.60 -6.69
CA TRP A 75 12.48 -10.19 -7.31
C TRP A 75 12.78 -10.85 -8.66
N LYS A 76 12.22 -12.05 -8.91
CA LYS A 76 12.54 -12.88 -10.08
C LYS A 76 11.46 -12.82 -11.16
N LEU A 77 10.33 -12.16 -10.90
CA LEU A 77 9.22 -12.09 -11.84
C LEU A 77 9.50 -11.01 -12.89
N PRO A 78 9.61 -11.35 -14.18
CA PRO A 78 9.98 -10.38 -15.23
C PRO A 78 8.88 -9.36 -15.51
N ASN A 79 7.65 -9.62 -15.05
CA ASN A 79 6.49 -8.76 -15.19
C ASN A 79 6.18 -7.95 -13.91
N VAL A 80 7.16 -7.77 -13.03
CA VAL A 80 7.04 -6.95 -11.82
C VAL A 80 8.07 -5.83 -11.85
N VAL A 81 7.60 -4.61 -11.58
CA VAL A 81 8.44 -3.44 -11.36
C VAL A 81 8.41 -3.11 -9.88
N ILE A 82 9.58 -3.07 -9.25
CA ILE A 82 9.75 -2.77 -7.83
C ILE A 82 10.48 -1.44 -7.67
N THR A 83 9.98 -0.59 -6.79
CA THR A 83 10.67 0.62 -6.33
C THR A 83 10.75 0.66 -4.80
N PRO A 84 11.66 1.44 -4.20
CA PRO A 84 11.71 1.57 -2.74
C PRO A 84 10.46 2.25 -2.17
N HIS A 85 9.99 1.80 -0.99
CA HIS A 85 8.91 2.46 -0.25
C HIS A 85 9.35 3.87 0.18
N SER A 86 9.04 4.85 -0.66
CA SER A 86 9.51 6.22 -0.48
C SER A 86 8.50 7.20 -1.01
N THR A 87 8.21 8.24 -0.20
CA THR A 87 7.42 9.36 -0.69
C THR A 87 8.25 10.12 -1.73
N PRO A 88 7.69 10.48 -2.90
CA PRO A 88 8.39 11.34 -3.84
C PRO A 88 8.81 12.66 -3.19
N GLY A 89 9.94 13.21 -3.62
CA GLY A 89 10.40 14.52 -3.17
C GLY A 89 9.44 15.61 -3.64
N MET A 90 8.55 16.05 -2.76
CA MET A 90 7.60 17.14 -3.06
C MET A 90 8.17 18.48 -2.56
N PRO A 91 7.98 19.57 -3.32
CA PRO A 91 8.24 20.91 -2.81
C PRO A 91 7.54 21.09 -1.46
N ASP A 92 8.26 21.66 -0.51
CA ASP A 92 7.73 22.07 0.79
C ASP A 92 7.11 20.95 1.65
N ARG A 93 7.41 19.66 1.36
CA ARG A 93 6.91 18.53 2.16
C ARG A 93 7.30 18.69 3.64
N THR A 94 8.58 18.98 3.87
CA THR A 94 9.13 19.07 5.23
C THR A 94 8.48 20.19 6.03
N ALA A 95 8.32 21.39 5.46
CA ALA A 95 7.72 22.49 6.21
C ALA A 95 6.25 22.23 6.52
N ARG A 96 5.46 21.71 5.55
CA ARG A 96 4.06 21.33 5.79
C ARG A 96 3.91 20.24 6.85
N SER A 97 4.80 19.25 6.88
CA SER A 97 4.79 18.24 7.95
C SER A 97 5.09 18.86 9.32
N ILE A 98 6.10 19.75 9.40
CA ILE A 98 6.43 20.46 10.64
C ILE A 98 5.26 21.34 11.10
N GLU A 99 4.58 22.02 10.18
CA GLU A 99 3.41 22.85 10.49
C GLU A 99 2.30 22.04 11.16
N ILE A 100 1.93 20.90 10.57
CA ILE A 100 0.91 19.99 11.15
C ILE A 100 1.34 19.50 12.53
N ILE A 101 2.62 19.12 12.70
CA ILE A 101 3.15 18.66 13.99
C ILE A 101 3.07 19.77 15.05
N CYS A 102 3.54 20.98 14.72
CA CYS A 102 3.50 22.12 15.62
C CYS A 102 2.06 22.50 16.00
N ASP A 103 1.12 22.46 15.05
CA ASP A 103 -0.28 22.76 15.33
C ASP A 103 -0.93 21.68 16.21
N ASN A 104 -0.64 20.40 15.97
CA ASN A 104 -1.09 19.31 16.83
C ASN A 104 -0.53 19.39 18.25
N ILE A 105 0.73 19.81 18.43
CA ILE A 105 1.30 20.07 19.77
C ILE A 105 0.54 21.18 20.50
N ARG A 106 0.20 22.28 19.79
CA ARG A 106 -0.59 23.38 20.36
C ARG A 106 -2.00 22.91 20.74
N ARG A 107 -2.68 22.18 19.84
CA ARG A 107 -4.03 21.64 20.06
C ARG A 107 -4.06 20.70 21.25
N PHE A 108 -3.09 19.79 21.33
CA PHE A 108 -2.95 18.85 22.45
C PHE A 108 -2.83 19.59 23.79
N LYS A 109 -1.96 20.60 23.90
CA LYS A 109 -1.78 21.40 25.12
C LYS A 109 -3.05 22.15 25.55
N ASN A 110 -3.91 22.51 24.59
CA ASN A 110 -5.13 23.26 24.83
C ASN A 110 -6.39 22.36 24.87
N ASN A 111 -6.24 21.03 24.90
CA ASN A 111 -7.35 20.08 24.81
C ASN A 111 -8.29 20.29 23.61
N GLN A 112 -7.72 20.67 22.46
CA GLN A 112 -8.44 20.85 21.20
C GLN A 112 -8.33 19.60 20.31
N PRO A 113 -9.31 19.34 19.44
CA PRO A 113 -9.23 18.25 18.46
C PRO A 113 -7.98 18.36 17.57
N LEU A 114 -7.26 17.25 17.41
CA LEU A 114 -6.07 17.17 16.56
C LEU A 114 -6.44 17.17 15.08
N LEU A 115 -5.57 17.72 14.25
CA LEU A 115 -5.61 17.56 12.80
C LEU A 115 -5.23 16.13 12.43
N ASN A 116 -5.97 15.56 11.48
CA ASN A 116 -5.76 14.19 10.96
C ASN A 116 -5.69 13.14 12.08
N ALA A 117 -6.50 13.31 13.14
CA ALA A 117 -6.64 12.31 14.18
C ALA A 117 -7.13 11.00 13.57
N LEU A 118 -6.45 9.90 13.88
CA LEU A 118 -6.88 8.56 13.50
C LEU A 118 -7.75 7.96 14.59
N GLU A 119 -8.82 7.31 14.19
CA GLU A 119 -9.66 6.49 15.04
C GLU A 119 -9.30 5.00 14.87
N GLN A 120 -9.90 4.14 15.70
CA GLN A 120 -9.63 2.70 15.63
C GLN A 120 -9.96 2.10 14.26
N GLY A 121 -11.00 2.60 13.58
CA GLY A 121 -11.39 2.13 12.25
C GLY A 121 -10.41 2.53 11.13
N ASP A 122 -9.58 3.54 11.36
CA ASP A 122 -8.63 4.05 10.37
C ASP A 122 -7.31 3.26 10.34
N ILE A 123 -7.14 2.34 11.28
CA ILE A 123 -5.92 1.55 11.45
C ILE A 123 -6.23 0.06 11.32
N TYR A 124 -5.26 -0.69 10.78
CA TYR A 124 -5.28 -2.14 10.82
C TYR A 124 -4.87 -2.63 12.20
N THR A 125 -5.71 -3.47 12.82
CA THR A 125 -5.53 -3.93 14.20
C THR A 125 -5.33 -5.44 14.32
N LYS A 126 -5.68 -6.21 13.28
CA LYS A 126 -5.63 -7.69 13.32
C LYS A 126 -4.23 -8.30 13.20
N GLY A 127 -3.19 -7.50 12.98
CA GLY A 127 -1.80 -7.95 12.91
C GLY A 127 -0.93 -7.57 14.12
N LEU A 128 -1.52 -7.00 15.17
CA LEU A 128 -0.86 -6.61 16.41
C LEU A 128 -0.98 -7.68 17.50
#